data_AF-A0A958IFL7-F1
#
_entry.id   AF-A0A958IFL7-F1
#
_cell.length_a   1.000
_cell.length_b   1.000
_cell.length_c   1.000
_cell.angle_alpha   90.00
_cell.angle_beta   90.00
_cell.angle_gamma   90.00
#
_symmetry.space_group_name_H-M   'P 1'
#
loop_
_entity.id
_entity.type
_entity.pdbx_description
1 polymer ?
#
loop_
_entity_poly.entity_id
_entity_poly.type
_entity_poly.pdbx_seq_one_letter_code
_entity_poly.pdbx_strand_id
1 'polypeptide(L)'
;SDLEMDIVENPEAISSKKILDIKKQIIYLKKMIFPVSESIKKLIRDAADRINLQPVYLNDLDDHIRNVINEINSMESLVSGLVDLHVSSLSHKMNNVMKTLTIVATIFIPLTFIVGVYGMNFKYMPELEMQYGYYYSLAFMGLVGTGIWIVMKKRKWM
;
A
#
# COMPACT_ATOMS: atom_id res chain seq x y z
N SER A 1 5.86 15.02 4.49
CA SER A 1 7.08 14.87 3.69
C SER A 1 7.93 13.69 4.08
N ASP A 2 8.67 13.67 5.20
CA ASP A 2 9.63 12.58 5.45
C ASP A 2 8.97 11.22 5.75
N LEU A 3 7.91 11.22 6.56
CA LEU A 3 7.13 10.00 6.85
C LEU A 3 6.42 9.43 5.62
N GLU A 4 5.99 10.27 4.68
CA GLU A 4 5.32 9.81 3.46
C GLU A 4 6.31 9.12 2.52
N MET A 5 7.51 9.71 2.34
CA MET A 5 8.59 9.10 1.56
C MET A 5 9.02 7.76 2.17
N ASP A 6 9.21 7.71 3.49
CA ASP A 6 9.61 6.48 4.17
C ASP A 6 8.55 5.35 4.02
N ILE A 7 7.24 5.68 3.95
CA ILE A 7 6.16 4.68 3.74
C ILE A 7 6.24 4.08 2.33
N VAL A 8 6.60 4.90 1.34
CA VAL A 8 6.69 4.47 -0.05
C VAL A 8 7.96 3.66 -0.27
N GLU A 9 9.10 4.11 0.25
CA GLU A 9 10.39 3.44 0.05
C GLU A 9 10.53 2.18 0.91
N ASN A 10 10.05 2.20 2.16
CA ASN A 10 10.24 1.10 3.09
C ASN A 10 9.00 0.82 3.97
N PRO A 11 7.90 0.30 3.38
CA PRO A 11 6.68 -0.02 4.11
C PRO A 11 6.85 -1.11 5.18
N GLU A 12 7.94 -1.88 5.19
CA GLU A 12 8.24 -2.85 6.25
C GLU A 12 9.01 -2.22 7.42
N ALA A 13 9.85 -1.21 7.15
CA ALA A 13 10.68 -0.55 8.16
C ALA A 13 9.93 0.53 8.95
N ILE A 14 8.92 1.17 8.36
CA ILE A 14 7.94 1.89 9.17
C ILE A 14 7.08 0.85 9.85
N SER A 15 7.41 0.59 11.11
CA SER A 15 6.57 -0.21 11.98
C SER A 15 5.16 0.39 11.95
N SER A 16 4.15 -0.35 11.46
CA SER A 16 2.74 0.04 11.52
C SER A 16 2.34 0.51 12.92
N LYS A 17 3.11 0.09 13.94
CA LYS A 17 3.12 0.59 15.31
C LYS A 17 3.31 2.11 15.42
N LYS A 18 4.26 2.74 14.71
CA LYS A 18 4.51 4.18 14.77
C LYS A 18 3.32 4.98 14.23
N ILE A 19 2.76 4.58 13.09
CA ILE A 19 1.55 5.21 12.52
C ILE A 19 0.36 5.02 13.49
N LEU A 20 0.22 3.82 14.06
CA LEU A 20 -0.84 3.50 15.02
C LEU A 20 -0.68 4.29 16.33
N ASP A 21 0.55 4.48 16.81
CA ASP A 21 0.84 5.25 18.03
C ASP A 21 0.52 6.73 17.82
N ILE A 22 0.88 7.31 16.68
CA ILE A 22 0.48 8.68 16.32
C ILE A 22 -1.05 8.80 16.24
N LYS A 23 -1.73 7.85 15.58
CA LYS A 23 -3.20 7.81 15.51
C LYS A 23 -3.83 7.79 16.90
N LYS A 24 -3.31 6.96 17.81
CA LYS A 24 -3.76 6.90 19.20
C LYS A 24 -3.55 8.23 19.94
N GLN A 25 -2.41 8.88 19.76
CA GLN A 25 -2.12 10.17 20.38
C GLN A 25 -3.10 11.26 19.92
N ILE A 26 -3.41 11.33 18.63
CA ILE A 26 -4.40 12.28 18.08
C ILE A 26 -5.80 12.01 18.64
N ILE A 27 -6.22 10.73 18.66
CA ILE A 27 -7.52 10.35 19.24
C ILE A 27 -7.59 10.72 20.72
N TYR A 28 -6.50 10.51 21.46
CA TYR A 28 -6.42 10.87 22.88
C TYR A 28 -6.50 12.38 23.08
N LEU A 29 -5.76 13.15 22.28
CA LEU A 29 -5.80 14.62 22.28
C LEU A 29 -7.22 15.15 22.00
N LYS A 30 -7.90 14.59 21.00
CA LYS A 30 -9.30 14.92 20.68
C LYS A 30 -10.24 14.65 21.85
N LYS A 31 -10.12 13.48 22.49
CA LYS A 31 -10.93 13.09 23.66
C LYS A 31 -10.72 14.01 24.86
N MET A 32 -9.55 14.61 25.01
CA MET A 32 -9.28 15.58 26.08
C MET A 32 -9.80 16.99 25.75
N ILE A 33 -9.60 17.45 24.51
CA ILE A 33 -9.92 18.83 24.13
C ILE A 33 -11.42 19.05 23.92
N PHE A 34 -12.14 18.06 23.40
CA PHE A 34 -13.56 18.23 23.09
C PHE A 34 -14.43 18.54 24.33
N PRO A 35 -14.30 17.81 25.46
CA PRO A 35 -15.04 18.14 26.68
C PRO A 35 -14.63 19.49 27.28
N VAL A 36 -13.35 19.87 27.14
CA VAL A 36 -12.84 21.17 27.59
C VAL A 36 -13.48 22.30 26.77
N SER A 37 -13.59 22.15 25.45
CA SER A 37 -14.29 23.10 24.58
C SER A 37 -15.76 23.27 24.96
N GLU A 38 -16.47 22.17 25.22
CA GLU A 38 -17.87 22.24 25.65
C GLU A 38 -18.02 22.94 27.01
N SER A 39 -17.10 22.66 27.93
CA SER A 39 -17.08 23.30 29.25
C SER A 39 -16.79 24.80 29.15
N ILE A 40 -15.87 25.21 28.28
CA ILE A 40 -15.54 26.61 28.05
C ILE A 40 -16.71 27.33 27.36
N LYS A 41 -17.36 26.73 26.36
CA LYS A 41 -18.58 27.29 25.75
C LYS A 41 -19.69 27.51 26.77
N LYS A 42 -19.86 26.57 27.70
CA LYS A 42 -20.83 26.72 28.80
C LYS A 42 -20.44 27.87 29.73
N LEU A 43 -19.18 27.95 30.13
CA LEU A 43 -18.65 29.04 30.95
C LEU A 43 -18.79 30.41 30.28
N ILE A 44 -18.50 30.53 28.98
CA ILE A 44 -18.64 31.77 28.21
C ILE A 44 -20.09 32.24 28.24
N ARG A 45 -21.05 31.34 27.99
CA ARG A 45 -22.48 31.66 28.02
C ARG A 45 -22.93 32.09 29.43
N ASP A 46 -22.56 31.32 30.46
CA ASP A 46 -22.95 31.61 31.84
C ASP A 46 -22.28 32.90 32.37
N ALA A 47 -21.07 33.22 31.90
CA ALA A 47 -20.34 34.44 32.25
C ALA A 47 -20.94 35.67 31.54
N ALA A 48 -21.30 35.56 30.27
CA ALA A 48 -21.98 36.64 29.54
C ALA A 48 -23.30 37.06 30.23
N ASP A 49 -24.00 36.11 30.85
CA ASP A 49 -25.24 36.36 31.59
C ASP A 49 -25.02 36.97 32.99
N ARG A 50 -23.84 36.80 33.61
CA ARG A 50 -23.62 37.12 35.04
C ARG A 50 -22.52 38.13 35.34
N ILE A 51 -21.50 38.22 34.51
CA ILE A 51 -20.31 39.02 34.73
C ILE A 51 -20.18 39.90 33.49
N ASN A 52 -20.12 41.21 33.68
CA ASN A 52 -19.96 42.21 32.60
C ASN A 52 -18.55 42.13 31.95
N LEU A 53 -18.01 40.92 31.76
CA LEU A 53 -16.80 40.59 31.04
C LEU A 53 -16.99 41.01 29.59
N GLN A 54 -15.99 41.71 29.03
CA GLN A 54 -16.08 42.14 27.64
C GLN A 54 -16.21 40.93 26.72
N PRO A 55 -17.26 40.86 25.88
CA PRO A 55 -17.52 39.72 24.99
C PRO A 55 -16.34 39.36 24.09
N VAL A 56 -15.47 40.32 23.81
CA VAL A 56 -14.29 40.19 22.94
C VAL A 56 -13.33 39.10 23.43
N TYR A 57 -12.97 39.07 24.72
CA TYR A 57 -11.99 38.08 25.22
C TYR A 57 -12.56 36.66 25.28
N LEU A 58 -13.87 36.53 25.53
CA LEU A 58 -14.55 35.23 25.57
C LEU A 58 -14.74 34.65 24.17
N ASN A 59 -15.04 35.49 23.18
CA ASN A 59 -15.15 35.08 21.78
C ASN A 59 -13.78 34.68 21.20
N ASP A 60 -12.72 35.43 21.51
CA ASP A 60 -11.35 35.10 21.07
C ASP A 60 -10.89 33.72 21.60
N LEU A 61 -11.27 33.39 22.85
CA LEU A 61 -11.02 32.08 23.42
C LEU A 61 -11.79 30.96 22.70
N ASP A 62 -13.08 31.16 22.38
CA ASP A 62 -13.88 30.18 21.61
C ASP A 62 -13.29 29.96 20.22
N ASP A 63 -12.86 31.04 19.54
CA ASP A 63 -12.22 30.99 18.24
C ASP A 63 -10.90 30.22 18.28
N HIS A 64 -10.05 30.46 19.28
CA HIS A 64 -8.80 29.73 19.45
C HIS A 64 -9.05 28.23 19.67
N ILE A 65 -10.02 27.87 20.50
CA ILE A 65 -10.39 26.47 20.75
C ILE A 65 -10.92 25.80 19.47
N ARG A 66 -11.74 26.50 18.68
CA ARG A 66 -12.23 25.99 17.39
C ARG A 66 -11.08 25.74 16.42
N ASN A 67 -10.10 26.64 16.35
CA ASN A 67 -8.91 26.47 15.52
C ASN A 67 -8.13 25.21 15.92
N VAL A 68 -7.89 25.00 17.22
CA VAL A 68 -7.22 23.80 17.72
C VAL A 68 -7.99 22.52 17.37
N ILE A 69 -9.33 22.53 17.51
CA ILE A 69 -10.17 21.37 17.14
C ILE A 69 -10.06 21.08 15.63
N ASN A 70 -10.07 22.13 14.80
CA ASN A 70 -9.92 21.99 13.35
C ASN A 70 -8.55 21.41 12.97
N GLU A 71 -7.47 21.85 13.62
CA GLU A 71 -6.13 21.27 13.43
C GLU A 71 -6.09 19.80 13.82
N ILE A 72 -6.71 19.41 14.94
CA ILE A 72 -6.80 18.01 15.36
C ILE A 72 -7.54 17.16 14.33
N ASN A 73 -8.66 17.65 13.80
CA ASN A 73 -9.40 16.95 12.74
C ASN A 73 -8.56 16.83 11.45
N SER A 74 -7.79 17.86 11.10
CA SER A 74 -6.86 17.83 9.97
C SER A 74 -5.78 16.77 10.17
N MET A 75 -5.15 16.72 11.35
CA MET A 75 -4.17 15.69 11.71
C MET A 75 -4.75 14.27 11.67
N GLU A 76 -5.99 14.08 12.13
CA GLU A 76 -6.68 12.79 12.06
C GLU A 76 -6.91 12.33 10.61
N SER A 77 -7.32 13.26 9.73
CA SER A 77 -7.49 13.00 8.30
C SER A 77 -6.16 12.64 7.63
N LEU A 78 -5.09 13.39 7.92
CA LEU A 78 -3.75 13.12 7.40
C LEU A 78 -3.25 11.73 7.82
N VAL A 79 -3.36 11.40 9.10
CA VAL A 79 -2.91 10.08 9.59
C VAL A 79 -3.75 8.94 9.02
N SER A 80 -5.04 9.15 8.80
CA SER A 80 -5.87 8.17 8.09
C SER A 80 -5.39 7.96 6.66
N GLY A 81 -5.05 9.05 5.95
CA GLY A 81 -4.42 8.96 4.63
C GLY A 81 -3.08 8.23 4.64
N LEU A 82 -2.25 8.41 5.67
CA LEU A 82 -0.99 7.67 5.82
C LEU A 82 -1.22 6.16 6.02
N VAL A 83 -2.26 5.77 6.76
CA VAL A 83 -2.63 4.36 6.91
C VAL A 83 -3.04 3.76 5.56
N ASP A 84 -3.87 4.47 4.81
CA ASP A 84 -4.33 4.01 3.49
C ASP A 84 -3.16 3.91 2.49
N LEU A 85 -2.24 4.89 2.50
CA LEU A 85 -1.01 4.85 1.71
C LEU A 85 -0.11 3.67 2.09
N HIS A 86 0.02 3.36 3.38
CA HIS A 86 0.80 2.22 3.84
C HIS A 86 0.21 0.88 3.37
N VAL A 87 -1.11 0.71 3.49
CA VAL A 87 -1.82 -0.49 2.99
C VAL A 87 -1.70 -0.60 1.47
N SER A 88 -1.81 0.52 0.76
CA SER A 88 -1.61 0.58 -0.69
C SER A 88 -0.18 0.18 -1.09
N SER A 89 0.83 0.72 -0.41
CA SER A 89 2.25 0.40 -0.63
C SER A 89 2.55 -1.09 -0.41
N LEU A 90 2.01 -1.68 0.67
CA LEU A 90 2.09 -3.12 0.92
C LEU A 90 1.43 -3.95 -0.20
N SER A 91 0.25 -3.54 -0.65
CA SER A 91 -0.47 -4.19 -1.75
C SER A 91 0.31 -4.09 -3.06
N HIS A 92 0.94 -2.95 -3.33
CA HIS A 92 1.82 -2.75 -4.48
C HIS A 92 3.05 -3.67 -4.44
N LYS A 93 3.73 -3.78 -3.29
CA LYS A 93 4.83 -4.73 -3.11
C LYS A 93 4.37 -6.17 -3.32
N MET A 94 3.26 -6.56 -2.70
CA MET A 94 2.69 -7.90 -2.86
C MET A 94 2.38 -8.22 -4.32
N ASN A 95 1.74 -7.28 -5.02
CA ASN A 95 1.47 -7.42 -6.46
C ASN A 95 2.76 -7.57 -7.26
N ASN A 96 3.81 -6.82 -6.95
CA ASN A 96 5.10 -6.95 -7.61
C ASN A 96 5.77 -8.32 -7.33
N VAL A 97 5.74 -8.81 -6.09
CA VAL A 97 6.28 -10.14 -5.74
C VAL A 97 5.51 -11.24 -6.48
N MET A 98 4.18 -11.22 -6.43
CA MET A 98 3.32 -12.17 -7.13
C MET A 98 3.54 -12.14 -8.65
N LYS A 99 3.70 -10.93 -9.21
CA LYS A 99 3.99 -10.72 -10.62
C LYS A 99 5.33 -11.34 -11.00
N THR A 100 6.39 -11.12 -10.23
CA THR A 100 7.71 -11.73 -10.46
C THR A 100 7.65 -13.26 -10.41
N LEU A 101 7.00 -13.83 -9.39
CA LEU A 101 6.85 -15.28 -9.28
C LEU A 101 6.05 -15.86 -10.45
N THR A 102 4.98 -15.18 -10.87
CA THR A 102 4.14 -15.59 -12.00
C THR A 102 4.90 -15.54 -13.32
N ILE A 103 5.73 -14.51 -13.55
CA ILE A 103 6.60 -14.41 -14.73
C ILE A 103 7.54 -15.61 -14.79
N VAL A 104 8.23 -15.91 -13.69
CA VAL A 104 9.14 -17.06 -13.61
C VAL A 104 8.37 -18.36 -13.89
N ALA A 105 7.27 -18.61 -13.19
CA ALA A 105 6.47 -19.83 -13.37
C ALA A 105 5.94 -20.00 -14.81
N THR A 106 5.43 -18.94 -15.43
CA THR A 106 4.85 -18.98 -16.79
C THR A 106 5.89 -19.37 -17.84
N ILE A 107 7.16 -19.02 -17.63
CA ILE A 107 8.27 -19.42 -18.51
C ILE A 107 8.66 -20.88 -18.24
N PHE A 108 8.83 -21.25 -16.96
CA PHE A 108 9.35 -22.58 -16.60
C PHE A 108 8.34 -23.72 -16.78
N ILE A 109 7.04 -23.51 -16.56
CA ILE A 109 6.01 -24.56 -16.69
C ILE A 109 6.01 -25.23 -18.07
N PRO A 110 5.88 -24.51 -19.20
CA PRO A 110 5.87 -25.14 -20.53
C PRO A 110 7.25 -25.73 -20.89
N LEU A 111 8.35 -25.07 -20.51
CA LEU A 111 9.70 -25.60 -20.74
C LEU A 111 9.90 -26.94 -20.00
N THR A 112 9.51 -26.99 -18.73
CA THR A 112 9.62 -28.20 -17.89
C THR A 112 8.70 -29.29 -18.41
N PHE A 113 7.50 -28.95 -18.90
CA PHE A 113 6.60 -29.91 -19.53
C PHE A 113 7.25 -30.57 -20.76
N ILE A 114 7.86 -29.78 -21.66
CA ILE A 114 8.54 -30.32 -22.85
C ILE A 114 9.72 -31.22 -22.43
N VAL A 115 10.55 -30.79 -21.47
CA VAL A 115 11.63 -31.61 -20.92
C VAL A 115 11.08 -32.90 -20.32
N GLY A 116 9.96 -32.83 -19.59
CA GLY A 116 9.27 -33.98 -19.02
C GLY A 116 8.82 -34.97 -20.10
N VAL A 117 8.21 -34.49 -21.19
CA VAL A 117 7.80 -35.33 -22.32
C VAL A 117 9.00 -36.04 -22.97
N TYR A 118 10.11 -35.34 -23.21
CA TYR A 118 11.33 -35.98 -23.75
C TYR A 118 12.05 -36.88 -22.75
N GLY A 119 11.86 -36.68 -21.45
CA GLY A 119 12.37 -37.56 -20.39
C GLY A 119 11.58 -38.86 -20.24
N MET A 120 10.41 -38.99 -20.88
CA MET A 120 9.65 -40.23 -20.90
C MET A 120 10.29 -41.21 -21.90
N ASN A 121 10.60 -42.44 -21.47
CA ASN A 121 11.17 -43.50 -22.32
C ASN A 121 10.13 -44.08 -23.33
N PHE A 122 9.55 -43.24 -24.20
CA PHE A 122 8.69 -43.75 -25.27
C PHE A 122 9.52 -44.43 -26.36
N LYS A 123 9.12 -45.65 -26.72
CA LYS A 123 9.79 -46.52 -27.71
C LYS A 123 9.64 -46.04 -29.17
N TYR A 124 8.68 -45.16 -29.45
CA TYR A 124 8.44 -44.53 -30.75
C TYR A 124 8.37 -43.01 -30.57
N MET A 125 9.53 -42.35 -30.59
CA MET A 125 9.62 -40.90 -30.78
C MET A 125 10.24 -40.65 -32.16
N PRO A 126 9.45 -40.49 -33.24
CA PRO A 126 9.97 -40.29 -34.60
C PRO A 126 10.87 -39.05 -34.73
N GLU A 127 10.74 -38.09 -33.82
CA GLU A 127 11.58 -36.89 -33.73
C GLU A 127 13.02 -37.20 -33.26
N LEU A 128 13.25 -38.29 -32.52
CA LEU A 128 14.57 -38.68 -32.00
C LEU A 128 15.43 -39.43 -33.04
N GLU A 129 14.81 -40.06 -34.03
CA GLU A 129 15.52 -40.70 -35.16
C GLU A 129 15.97 -39.69 -36.22
N MET A 130 15.48 -38.44 -36.14
CA MET A 130 15.90 -37.34 -37.02
C MET A 130 17.27 -36.80 -36.59
N GLN A 131 18.22 -36.72 -37.52
CA GLN A 131 19.60 -36.27 -37.28
C GLN A 131 19.74 -34.90 -36.58
N TYR A 132 18.71 -34.04 -36.68
CA TYR A 132 18.63 -32.72 -36.06
C TYR A 132 17.46 -32.54 -35.09
N GLY A 133 16.75 -33.62 -34.70
CA GLY A 133 15.56 -33.55 -33.84
C GLY A 133 15.78 -32.78 -32.55
N TYR A 134 16.91 -33.04 -31.88
CA TYR A 134 17.33 -32.32 -30.67
C TYR A 134 17.41 -30.79 -30.87
N TYR A 135 17.96 -30.34 -32.00
CA TYR A 135 18.08 -28.91 -32.32
C TYR A 135 16.72 -28.28 -32.64
N TYR A 136 15.81 -29.00 -33.30
CA TYR A 136 14.44 -28.53 -33.55
C TYR A 136 13.65 -28.38 -32.25
N SER A 137 13.76 -29.34 -31.32
CA SER A 137 13.11 -29.26 -30.00
C SER A 137 13.64 -28.07 -29.18
N LEU A 138 14.95 -27.82 -29.23
CA LEU A 138 15.58 -26.65 -28.59
C LEU A 138 15.11 -25.34 -29.21
N ALA A 139 15.03 -25.27 -30.54
CA ALA A 139 14.51 -24.11 -31.25
C ALA A 139 13.03 -23.85 -30.90
N PHE A 140 12.22 -24.91 -30.80
CA PHE A 140 10.81 -24.81 -30.41
C PHE A 140 10.65 -24.32 -28.96
N MET A 141 11.41 -24.87 -28.00
CA MET A 141 11.45 -24.40 -26.62
C MET A 141 11.84 -22.91 -26.54
N GLY A 142 12.86 -22.49 -27.31
CA GLY A 142 13.29 -21.10 -27.42
C GLY A 142 12.18 -20.19 -28.00
N LEU A 143 11.48 -20.64 -29.03
CA LEU A 143 10.34 -19.93 -29.63
C LEU A 143 9.17 -19.77 -28.65
N VAL A 144 8.82 -20.82 -27.91
CA VAL A 144 7.77 -20.78 -26.90
C VAL A 144 8.14 -19.83 -25.76
N GLY A 145 9.36 -19.93 -25.23
CA GLY A 145 9.85 -19.05 -24.16
C GLY A 145 9.90 -17.57 -24.58
N THR A 146 10.44 -17.29 -25.77
CA THR A 146 10.49 -15.92 -26.32
C THR A 146 9.10 -15.38 -26.66
N GLY A 147 8.20 -16.21 -27.21
CA GLY A 147 6.82 -15.85 -27.48
C GLY A 147 6.06 -15.43 -26.22
N ILE A 148 6.18 -16.22 -25.14
CA ILE A 148 5.61 -15.89 -23.83
C ILE A 148 6.18 -14.57 -23.30
N TRP A 149 7.51 -14.40 -23.36
CA TRP A 149 8.17 -13.17 -22.91
C TRP A 149 7.68 -11.92 -23.66
N ILE A 150 7.52 -12.00 -24.99
CA ILE A 150 6.99 -10.91 -25.81
C ILE A 150 5.55 -10.58 -25.44
N VAL A 151 4.69 -11.59 -25.23
CA VAL A 151 3.30 -11.40 -24.81
C VAL A 151 3.22 -10.71 -23.45
N MET A 152 4.06 -11.13 -22.49
CA MET A 152 4.13 -10.50 -21.17
C MET A 152 4.59 -9.04 -21.27
N LYS A 153 5.57 -8.75 -22.14
CA LYS A 153 6.05 -7.38 -22.40
C LYS A 153 4.96 -6.50 -23.02
N LYS A 154 4.24 -7.02 -24.02
CA LYS A 154 3.15 -6.27 -24.69
C LYS A 154 1.97 -5.96 -23.78
N ARG A 155 1.66 -6.84 -22.82
CA ARG A 155 0.55 -6.62 -21.89
C ARG A 155 0.84 -5.58 -20.80
N LYS A 156 2.00 -4.91 -20.82
CA LYS A 156 2.46 -4.01 -19.73
C LYS A 156 2.42 -4.67 -18.36
N TRP A 157 2.51 -6.00 -18.34
CA TRP A 157 2.83 -6.79 -17.16
C TRP A 157 4.33 -6.75 -16.90
N MET A 158 5.04 -5.78 -17.45
CA MET A 158 6.40 -5.37 -17.10
C MET A 158 6.38 -3.85 -17.09
#